data_AF-A0A832T3R9-F1
#
_entry.id   AF-A0A832T3R9-F1
#
_cell.length_a   1.000
_cell.length_b   1.000
_cell.length_c   1.000
_cell.angle_alpha   90.00
_cell.angle_beta   90.00
_cell.angle_gamma   90.00
#
_symmetry.space_group_name_H-M   'P 1'
#
loop_
_entity.id
_entity.type
_entity.pdbx_description
1 polymer ?
#
loop_
_entity_poly.entity_id
_entity_poly.type
_entity_poly.pdbx_seq_one_letter_code
_entity_poly.pdbx_strand_id
1 'polypeptide(L)'
;MSNKNNVSLHIIDLLTSTISELKEEGFEPDLILVGPEFKKYLSEEMIGMLKMKVYYIEELGSDAIIADSKYLGQLKKASKRISIEPLLKELEWEKVLKELPEIKEELE
;
A
#
# COMPACT_ATOMS: atom_id res chain seq x y z
N MET A 1 17.60 3.51 -10.22
CA MET A 1 16.69 3.76 -9.07
C MET A 1 16.28 2.42 -8.51
N SER A 2 16.33 2.24 -7.18
CA SER A 2 16.04 0.94 -6.54
C SER A 2 14.54 0.63 -6.63
N ASN A 3 14.14 -0.61 -6.93
CA ASN A 3 12.71 -1.03 -7.03
C ASN A 3 11.88 -0.62 -5.80
N LYS A 4 12.52 -0.59 -4.63
CA LYS A 4 11.90 -0.15 -3.38
C LYS A 4 11.38 1.29 -3.43
N ASN A 5 12.10 2.21 -4.09
CA ASN A 5 11.70 3.61 -4.16
C ASN A 5 10.46 3.81 -5.04
N ASN A 6 10.34 3.04 -6.13
CA ASN A 6 9.15 3.08 -6.98
C ASN A 6 7.90 2.56 -6.25
N VAL A 7 8.06 1.50 -5.44
CA VAL A 7 6.98 0.95 -4.62
C VAL A 7 6.51 1.95 -3.56
N SER A 8 7.44 2.61 -2.86
CA SER A 8 7.10 3.63 -1.87
C SER A 8 6.32 4.80 -2.48
N LEU A 9 6.65 5.23 -3.70
CA LEU A 9 5.88 6.27 -4.40
C LEU A 9 4.44 5.83 -4.69
N HIS A 10 4.25 4.63 -5.25
CA HIS A 10 2.91 4.09 -5.51
C HIS A 10 2.09 3.95 -4.22
N ILE A 11 2.74 3.60 -3.12
CA ILE A 11 2.08 3.51 -1.80
C ILE A 11 1.64 4.89 -1.31
N ILE A 12 2.46 5.94 -1.45
CA ILE A 12 2.01 7.31 -1.12
C ILE A 12 0.76 7.68 -1.93
N ASP A 13 0.77 7.40 -3.23
CA ASP A 13 -0.33 7.80 -4.12
C ASP A 13 -1.61 7.06 -3.72
N LEU A 14 -1.50 5.76 -3.44
CA LEU A 14 -2.60 4.91 -2.99
C LEU A 14 -3.16 5.33 -1.63
N LEU A 15 -2.30 5.71 -0.69
CA LEU A 15 -2.72 6.25 0.60
C LEU A 15 -3.43 7.59 0.42
N THR A 16 -2.86 8.49 -0.38
CA THR A 16 -3.38 9.85 -0.60
C THR A 16 -4.74 9.83 -1.31
N SER A 17 -4.90 8.96 -2.32
CA SER A 17 -6.18 8.77 -3.01
C SER A 17 -7.23 8.23 -2.03
N THR A 18 -6.90 7.18 -1.27
CA THR A 18 -7.84 6.55 -0.33
C THR A 18 -8.28 7.53 0.78
N ILE A 19 -7.36 8.35 1.29
CA ILE A 19 -7.68 9.41 2.26
C ILE A 19 -8.62 10.45 1.64
N SER A 20 -8.36 10.85 0.40
CA SER A 20 -9.18 11.83 -0.31
C SER A 20 -10.59 11.31 -0.54
N GLU A 21 -10.73 10.05 -0.96
CA GLU A 21 -12.04 9.40 -1.11
C GLU A 21 -12.82 9.37 0.21
N LEU A 22 -12.18 9.01 1.33
CA LEU A 22 -12.85 9.03 2.64
C LEU A 22 -13.32 10.43 3.02
N LYS A 23 -12.51 11.46 2.73
CA LYS A 23 -12.88 12.87 2.96
C LYS A 23 -14.03 13.33 2.08
N GLU A 24 -14.04 12.92 0.81
CA GLU A 24 -15.16 13.18 -0.11
C GLU A 24 -16.46 12.50 0.35
N GLU A 25 -16.35 11.34 1.01
CA GLU A 25 -17.47 10.65 1.66
C GLU A 25 -17.90 11.29 2.99
N GLY A 26 -17.23 12.37 3.44
CA GLY A 26 -17.58 13.13 4.63
C GLY A 26 -16.94 12.63 5.94
N PHE A 27 -15.93 11.76 5.84
CA PHE A 27 -15.17 11.28 7.00
C PHE A 27 -13.92 12.14 7.26
N GLU A 28 -13.39 12.04 8.47
CA GLU A 28 -12.14 12.70 8.87
C GLU A 28 -11.09 11.63 9.25
N PRO A 29 -10.39 11.02 8.28
CA PRO A 29 -9.41 9.99 8.57
C PRO A 29 -8.26 10.54 9.43
N ASP A 30 -7.99 9.87 10.54
CA ASP A 30 -7.02 10.30 11.54
C ASP A 30 -6.06 9.18 11.96
N LEU A 31 -6.32 7.94 11.54
CA LEU A 31 -5.45 6.80 11.80
C LEU A 31 -5.22 5.91 10.58
N ILE A 32 -4.08 5.23 10.61
CA ILE A 32 -3.75 4.12 9.73
C ILE A 32 -3.26 2.92 10.56
N LEU A 33 -3.82 1.76 10.29
CA LEU A 33 -3.36 0.47 10.80
C LEU A 33 -2.55 -0.20 9.70
N VAL A 34 -1.35 -0.69 10.01
CA VAL A 34 -0.39 -1.13 9.00
C VAL A 34 0.15 -2.51 9.34
N GLY A 35 0.08 -3.42 8.37
CA GLY A 35 0.69 -4.74 8.45
C GLY A 35 2.21 -4.74 8.26
N PRO A 36 2.91 -5.80 8.70
CA PRO A 36 4.36 -5.87 8.71
C PRO A 36 4.99 -5.78 7.32
N GLU A 37 4.36 -6.34 6.28
CA GLU A 37 4.87 -6.26 4.91
C GLU A 37 4.65 -4.87 4.32
N PHE A 38 3.48 -4.26 4.59
CA PHE A 38 3.19 -2.88 4.18
C PHE A 38 4.19 -1.89 4.81
N LYS A 39 4.50 -2.06 6.10
CA LYS A 39 5.45 -1.24 6.85
C LYS A 39 6.82 -1.12 6.18
N LYS A 40 7.31 -2.16 5.51
CA LYS A 40 8.65 -2.18 4.89
C LYS A 40 8.86 -1.09 3.84
N TYR A 41 7.76 -0.56 3.31
CA TYR A 41 7.74 0.45 2.25
C TYR A 41 7.29 1.84 2.72
N LEU A 42 6.94 1.99 4.00
CA LEU A 42 6.65 3.28 4.62
C LEU A 42 7.92 3.86 5.26
N SER A 43 8.36 5.03 4.80
CA SER A 43 9.41 5.79 5.47
C SER A 43 8.84 6.69 6.57
N GLU A 44 9.67 7.09 7.53
CA GLU A 44 9.27 8.05 8.58
C GLU A 44 8.83 9.39 7.98
N GLU A 45 9.46 9.82 6.88
CA GLU A 45 9.09 11.03 6.14
C GLU A 45 7.69 10.91 5.54
N MET A 46 7.37 9.78 4.89
CA MET A 46 6.02 9.51 4.35
C MET A 46 4.98 9.57 5.47
N ILE A 47 5.29 8.94 6.62
CA ILE A 47 4.40 8.94 7.79
C ILE A 47 4.18 10.37 8.30
N GLY A 48 5.24 11.17 8.39
CA GLY A 48 5.16 12.57 8.83
C GLY A 48 4.27 13.44 7.93
N MET A 49 4.24 13.17 6.62
CA MET A 49 3.41 13.92 5.67
C MET A 49 1.91 13.61 5.80
N LEU A 50 1.56 12.39 6.23
CA LEU A 50 0.17 11.93 6.29
C LEU A 50 -0.64 12.57 7.43
N LYS A 51 0.03 13.16 8.44
CA LYS A 51 -0.61 13.78 9.63
C LYS A 51 -1.64 12.86 10.34
N MET A 52 -1.45 11.55 10.24
CA MET A 52 -2.28 10.52 10.87
C MET A 52 -1.47 9.71 11.88
N LYS A 53 -2.16 9.11 12.84
CA LYS A 53 -1.52 8.16 13.76
C LYS A 53 -1.33 6.81 13.07
N VAL A 54 -0.12 6.27 13.13
CA VAL A 54 0.21 4.95 12.58
C VAL A 54 0.26 3.93 13.71
N TYR A 55 -0.47 2.83 13.55
CA TYR A 55 -0.38 1.66 14.43
C TYR A 55 0.01 0.43 13.62
N TYR A 56 0.80 -0.45 14.22
CA TYR A 56 1.24 -1.68 13.57
C TYR A 56 0.42 -2.86 14.09
N ILE A 57 -0.17 -3.62 13.15
CA ILE A 57 -1.04 -4.75 13.43
C ILE A 57 -0.52 -5.94 12.62
N GLU A 58 0.05 -6.94 13.31
CA GLU A 58 0.73 -8.08 12.67
C GLU A 58 -0.20 -8.88 11.74
N GLU A 59 -1.47 -9.02 12.12
CA GLU A 59 -2.50 -9.78 11.41
C GLU A 59 -2.89 -9.18 10.06
N LEU A 60 -2.53 -7.92 9.79
CA LEU A 60 -2.81 -7.27 8.50
C LEU A 60 -1.85 -7.70 7.39
N GLY A 61 -0.72 -8.33 7.69
CA GLY A 61 0.23 -8.82 6.68
C GLY A 61 0.67 -7.73 5.69
N SER A 62 0.25 -7.86 4.43
CA SER A 62 0.53 -6.95 3.31
C SER A 62 -0.44 -5.78 3.18
N ASP A 63 -1.30 -5.57 4.17
CA ASP A 63 -2.38 -4.61 4.06
C ASP A 63 -2.24 -3.45 5.05
N ALA A 64 -2.94 -2.36 4.74
CA ALA A 64 -3.17 -1.25 5.63
C ALA A 64 -4.66 -0.89 5.67
N ILE A 65 -5.11 -0.29 6.77
CA ILE A 65 -6.47 0.22 6.93
C ILE A 65 -6.38 1.69 7.30
N ILE A 66 -6.96 2.56 6.49
CA ILE A 66 -7.14 3.99 6.80
C ILE A 66 -8.53 4.15 7.41
N ALA A 67 -8.64 4.85 8.52
CA ALA A 67 -9.93 5.03 9.19
C ALA A 67 -10.11 6.40 9.83
N ASP A 68 -11.38 6.78 9.94
CA ASP A 68 -11.87 7.77 10.89
C ASP A 68 -12.18 7.06 12.21
N SER A 69 -11.33 7.29 13.22
CA SER A 69 -11.39 6.61 14.51
C SER A 69 -12.70 6.86 15.27
N LYS A 70 -13.37 7.99 15.02
CA LYS A 70 -14.62 8.36 15.69
C LYS A 70 -15.77 7.44 15.30
N TYR A 71 -15.76 6.96 14.06
CA TYR A 71 -16.83 6.15 13.48
C TYR A 71 -16.41 4.71 13.13
N LEU A 72 -15.14 4.36 13.34
CA LEU A 72 -14.62 3.01 13.14
C LEU A 72 -15.47 1.99 13.91
N GLY A 73 -15.97 0.97 13.20
CA GLY A 73 -16.85 -0.07 13.76
C GLY A 73 -18.31 0.35 13.96
N GLN A 74 -18.64 1.63 13.84
CA GLN A 74 -20.01 2.15 13.91
C GLN A 74 -20.61 2.32 12.51
N LEU A 75 -19.84 2.89 11.58
CA LEU A 75 -20.25 3.12 10.20
C LEU A 75 -19.40 2.27 9.24
N LYS A 76 -20.06 1.50 8.35
CA LYS A 76 -19.39 0.59 7.42
C LYS A 76 -18.33 1.25 6.54
N LYS A 77 -18.50 2.54 6.23
CA LYS A 77 -17.64 3.29 5.30
C LYS A 77 -16.56 4.13 6.00
N ALA A 78 -16.51 4.13 7.34
CA ALA A 78 -15.53 4.92 8.10
C ALA A 78 -14.08 4.39 7.99
N SER A 79 -13.86 3.33 7.21
CA SER A 79 -12.53 2.77 6.97
C SER A 79 -12.41 2.19 5.58
N LYS A 80 -11.21 2.25 5.00
CA LYS A 80 -10.85 1.56 3.76
C LYS A 80 -9.60 0.72 3.96
N ARG A 81 -9.61 -0.50 3.44
CA ARG A 81 -8.49 -1.44 3.43
C ARG A 81 -7.77 -1.37 2.09
N ILE A 82 -6.45 -1.35 2.13
CA ILE A 82 -5.54 -1.26 1.00
C ILE A 82 -4.59 -2.44 1.08
N SER A 83 -4.37 -3.15 -0.03
CA SER A 83 -3.39 -4.23 -0.12
C SER A 83 -2.27 -3.86 -1.08
N ILE A 84 -1.01 -4.07 -0.68
CA ILE A 84 0.14 -3.95 -1.58
C ILE A 84 0.55 -5.27 -2.22
N GLU A 85 -0.09 -6.39 -1.84
CA GLU A 85 0.22 -7.71 -2.37
C GLU A 85 0.18 -7.79 -3.92
N PRO A 86 -0.80 -7.19 -4.62
CA PRO A 86 -0.82 -7.20 -6.08
C PRO A 86 0.42 -6.55 -6.70
N LEU A 87 0.83 -5.39 -6.17
CA LEU A 87 2.01 -4.65 -6.62
C LEU A 87 3.30 -5.47 -6.40
N LEU A 88 3.39 -6.19 -5.28
CA LEU A 88 4.54 -7.04 -5.00
C LEU A 88 4.61 -8.23 -5.97
N LYS A 89 3.48 -8.87 -6.27
CA LYS A 89 3.41 -9.97 -7.23
C LYS A 89 3.83 -9.55 -8.64
N GLU A 90 3.37 -8.39 -9.11
CA GLU A 90 3.78 -7.85 -10.42
C GLU A 90 5.31 -7.69 -10.53
N LEU A 91 5.94 -7.15 -9.48
CA LEU A 91 7.39 -6.98 -9.43
C LEU A 91 8.16 -8.30 -9.37
N GLU A 92 7.58 -9.34 -8.78
CA GLU A 92 8.15 -10.68 -8.80
C GLU A 92 8.10 -11.27 -10.21
N TRP A 93 6.96 -11.15 -10.90
CA TRP A 93 6.82 -11.62 -12.29
C TRP A 93 7.77 -10.91 -13.25
N GLU A 94 7.95 -9.60 -13.11
CA GLU A 94 8.92 -8.85 -13.93
C GLU A 94 10.36 -9.34 -13.76
N LYS A 95 10.75 -9.78 -12.55
CA LYS A 95 12.07 -10.34 -12.31
C LYS A 95 12.22 -11.69 -13.00
N VAL A 96 11.23 -12.56 -12.86
CA VAL A 96 11.23 -13.87 -13.52
C VAL A 96 11.38 -13.72 -15.02
N LEU A 97 10.62 -12.82 -15.65
CA LEU A 97 10.70 -12.58 -17.10
C LEU A 97 12.08 -12.10 -17.57
N LYS A 98 12.78 -11.29 -16.76
CA LYS A 98 14.14 -10.81 -17.09
C LYS A 98 15.21 -11.90 -16.97
N GLU A 99 14.95 -12.93 -16.17
CA GLU A 99 15.86 -14.05 -15.94
C GLU A 99 15.62 -15.21 -16.91
N LEU A 100 14.53 -15.18 -17.69
CA LEU A 100 14.27 -16.18 -18.71
C LEU A 100 15.30 -16.04 -19.85
N PRO A 101 15.97 -17.14 -20.26
CA PRO A 101 16.84 -17.11 -21.41
C PRO A 101 16.02 -16.83 -22.68
N GLU A 102 16.53 -15.96 -23.55
CA GLU A 102 15.97 -15.77 -24.89
C GLU A 102 16.05 -17.10 -25.65
N ILE A 103 14.90 -17.71 -25.92
CA ILE A 103 14.84 -18.90 -26.77
C ILE A 103 15.14 -18.42 -28.19
N LYS A 104 16.36 -18.68 -28.66
CA LYS A 104 16.65 -18.60 -30.09
C LYS A 104 15.95 -19.79 -30.75
N GLU A 105 14.82 -19.55 -31.40
CA GLU A 105 14.27 -20.49 -32.36
C GLU A 105 15.29 -20.61 -33.50
N GLU A 106 16.08 -21.68 -33.50
CA GLU A 106 16.73 -22.16 -34.71
C GLU A 106 15.61 -22.68 -35.62
N LEU A 107 15.16 -21.82 -36.53
CA LEU A 107 14.33 -22.20 -37.66
C LEU A 107 15.20 -23.04 -38.61
N GLU A 108 15.06 -24.36 -38.56
CA GLU A 108 15.51 -25.29 -39.62
C GLU A 108 14.57 -25.28 -40.83
#